data_AF-A0A9K3HES0-F1
#
_entry.id   AF-A0A9K3HES0-F1
#
_cell.length_a   1.000
_cell.length_b   1.000
_cell.length_c   1.000
_cell.angle_alpha   90.00
_cell.angle_beta   90.00
_cell.angle_gamma   90.00
#
_symmetry.space_group_name_H-M   'P 1'
#
loop_
_entity.id
_entity.type
_entity.pdbx_description
1 polymer ?
#
loop_
_entity_poly.entity_id
_entity_poly.type
_entity_poly.pdbx_seq_one_letter_code
_entity_poly.pdbx_strand_id
1 'polypeptide(L)'
;MALWKRSSLSVLMGGRRLLSLPPPTPTPISRYHSKGGFFSPSEEEEIIKRRFEAWAVEHGKSYKTVEEKEKRYKIFREKLRAIERHNFKFPDYCKRELTKFSDQTWEEIRRIYGHN
;
A
#
# COMPACT_ATOMS: atom_id res chain seq x y z
N MET A 1 -27.97 -36.74 -36.57
CA MET A 1 -28.25 -35.44 -35.94
C MET A 1 -26.96 -34.64 -35.87
N ALA A 2 -26.99 -33.43 -36.45
CA ALA A 2 -26.09 -32.28 -36.37
C ALA A 2 -24.55 -32.46 -36.46
N LEU A 3 -24.03 -32.03 -37.62
CA LEU A 3 -22.70 -31.44 -37.81
C LEU A 3 -22.59 -30.10 -37.07
N TRP A 4 -21.43 -29.78 -36.46
CA TRP A 4 -20.77 -28.51 -36.73
C TRP A 4 -19.29 -28.48 -36.31
N LYS A 5 -18.47 -27.85 -37.16
CA LYS A 5 -17.03 -27.65 -37.04
C LYS A 5 -16.73 -26.61 -35.95
N ARG A 6 -15.60 -26.75 -35.26
CA ARG A 6 -14.91 -25.61 -34.65
C ARG A 6 -13.44 -25.60 -35.06
N SER A 7 -13.06 -24.44 -35.61
CA SER A 7 -11.77 -24.08 -36.15
C SER A 7 -10.63 -24.16 -35.14
N SER A 8 -9.50 -24.66 -35.66
CA SER A 8 -8.13 -24.15 -35.53
C SER A 8 -7.91 -22.96 -34.60
N LEU A 9 -7.06 -23.14 -33.59
CA LEU A 9 -5.98 -22.20 -33.28
C LEU A 9 -4.75 -22.97 -32.80
N SER A 10 -3.66 -22.77 -33.54
CA SER A 10 -2.33 -23.27 -33.26
C SER A 10 -1.66 -22.53 -32.09
N VAL A 11 -0.78 -23.27 -31.44
CA VAL A 11 0.11 -22.95 -30.33
C VAL A 11 0.91 -21.65 -30.51
N LEU A 12 1.09 -20.91 -29.40
CA LEU A 12 2.37 -20.25 -29.11
C LEU A 12 2.67 -20.33 -27.61
N MET A 13 3.74 -21.07 -27.31
CA MET A 13 4.33 -21.26 -26.00
C MET A 13 4.90 -19.92 -25.48
N GLY A 14 4.54 -19.54 -24.27
CA GLY A 14 5.19 -18.46 -23.52
C GLY A 14 5.25 -18.85 -22.06
N GLY A 15 6.43 -19.27 -21.61
CA GLY A 15 6.67 -19.85 -20.29
C GLY A 15 6.13 -19.00 -19.15
N ARG A 16 5.37 -19.64 -18.26
CA ARG A 16 5.07 -19.10 -16.93
C ARG A 16 6.37 -18.98 -16.16
N ARG A 17 7.01 -17.80 -16.22
CA ARG A 17 7.81 -17.36 -15.07
C ARG A 17 6.80 -17.26 -13.93
N LEU A 18 6.93 -18.14 -12.94
CA LEU A 18 6.35 -17.93 -11.62
C LEU A 18 7.07 -16.71 -11.03
N LEU A 19 6.74 -15.52 -11.53
CA LEU A 19 7.03 -14.28 -10.82
C LEU A 19 6.18 -14.40 -9.57
N SER A 20 6.83 -14.61 -8.42
CA SER A 20 6.19 -14.44 -7.12
C SER A 20 5.40 -13.15 -7.20
N LEU A 21 4.06 -13.26 -7.21
CA LEU A 21 3.21 -12.08 -7.14
C LEU A 21 3.73 -11.29 -5.93
N PRO A 22 4.11 -10.01 -6.07
CA PRO A 22 4.41 -9.21 -4.89
C PRO A 22 3.20 -9.38 -3.95
N PRO A 23 3.42 -9.54 -2.63
CA PRO A 23 2.31 -9.63 -1.68
C PRO A 23 1.34 -8.52 -2.05
N PRO A 24 0.03 -8.81 -2.17
CA PRO A 24 -0.94 -7.87 -2.73
C PRO A 24 -0.71 -6.55 -2.03
N THR A 25 -0.19 -5.54 -2.74
CA THR A 25 -0.08 -4.22 -2.17
C THR A 25 -1.50 -3.90 -1.75
N PRO A 26 -1.75 -3.63 -0.45
CA PRO A 26 -3.11 -3.50 0.02
C PRO A 26 -3.69 -2.34 -0.79
N THR A 27 -4.61 -2.69 -1.67
CA THR A 27 -5.39 -1.83 -2.59
C THR A 27 -5.48 -0.39 -2.07
N PRO A 28 -5.11 0.63 -2.87
CA PRO A 28 -5.15 2.02 -2.41
C PRO A 28 -6.53 2.35 -1.86
N ILE A 29 -6.63 2.99 -0.69
CA ILE A 29 -7.91 3.44 -0.11
C ILE A 29 -8.68 4.25 -1.17
N SER A 30 -7.96 5.07 -1.93
CA SER A 30 -8.46 5.85 -3.07
C SER A 30 -9.17 5.03 -4.16
N ARG A 31 -8.77 3.77 -4.42
CA ARG A 31 -9.40 2.92 -5.46
C ARG A 31 -10.83 2.51 -5.08
N TYR A 32 -11.18 2.52 -3.80
CA TYR A 32 -12.50 2.15 -3.31
C TYR A 32 -13.56 3.24 -3.52
N HIS A 33 -13.14 4.52 -3.55
CA HIS A 33 -14.05 5.64 -3.84
C HIS A 33 -14.54 5.65 -5.30
N SER A 34 -13.79 5.04 -6.22
CA SER A 34 -14.11 5.01 -7.66
C SER A 34 -15.18 3.98 -8.04
N LYS A 35 -15.45 2.96 -7.21
CA LYS A 35 -16.35 1.82 -7.53
C LYS A 35 -17.71 1.86 -6.82
N GLY A 36 -18.12 3.01 -6.29
CA GLY A 36 -19.46 3.20 -5.69
C GLY A 36 -19.66 2.58 -4.30
N GLY A 37 -18.61 2.04 -3.68
CA GLY A 37 -18.62 1.64 -2.27
C GLY A 37 -18.14 2.79 -1.40
N PHE A 38 -19.06 3.54 -0.79
CA PHE A 38 -18.72 4.52 0.23
C PHE A 38 -18.38 3.74 1.51
N PHE A 39 -17.10 3.53 1.80
CA PHE A 39 -16.70 3.14 3.16
C PHE A 39 -17.13 4.26 4.11
N SER A 40 -17.67 3.89 5.26
CA SER A 40 -17.89 4.87 6.31
C SER A 40 -16.52 5.39 6.80
N PRO A 41 -16.46 6.64 7.31
CA PRO A 41 -15.22 7.16 7.90
C PRO A 41 -14.61 6.24 8.96
N SER A 42 -15.42 5.45 9.68
CA SER A 42 -14.92 4.50 10.68
C SER A 42 -14.21 3.31 10.04
N GLU A 43 -14.72 2.79 8.93
CA GLU A 43 -14.10 1.65 8.23
C GLU A 43 -12.74 2.05 7.60
N GLU A 44 -12.63 3.28 7.08
CA GLU A 44 -11.34 3.80 6.58
C GLU A 44 -10.30 3.82 7.71
N GLU A 45 -10.71 4.32 8.89
CA GLU A 45 -9.82 4.38 10.05
C GLU A 45 -9.40 3.00 10.55
N GLU A 46 -10.30 2.02 10.54
CA GLU A 46 -9.95 0.63 10.85
C GLU A 46 -8.93 0.04 9.87
N ILE A 47 -9.12 0.26 8.57
CA ILE A 47 -8.19 -0.22 7.54
C ILE A 47 -6.80 0.40 7.73
N ILE A 48 -6.73 1.71 7.96
CA ILE A 48 -5.47 2.42 8.19
C ILE A 48 -4.79 1.90 9.46
N LYS A 49 -5.56 1.67 10.53
CA LYS A 49 -5.05 1.11 11.79
C LYS A 49 -4.46 -0.29 11.61
N ARG A 50 -5.17 -1.18 10.90
CA ARG A 50 -4.65 -2.53 10.59
C ARG A 50 -3.35 -2.48 9.79
N ARG A 51 -3.26 -1.56 8.82
CA ARG A 51 -2.01 -1.36 8.04
C ARG A 51 -0.87 -0.82 8.89
N PHE A 52 -1.16 0.09 9.81
CA PHE A 52 -0.16 0.60 10.74
C PHE A 52 0.40 -0.52 11.63
N GLU A 53 -0.48 -1.36 12.16
CA GLU A 53 -0.07 -2.50 13.01
C GLU A 53 0.76 -3.52 12.23
N ALA A 54 0.32 -3.88 11.02
CA ALA A 54 1.08 -4.79 10.14
C ALA A 54 2.45 -4.20 9.76
N TRP A 55 2.49 -2.93 9.36
CA TRP A 55 3.72 -2.23 9.02
C TRP A 55 4.68 -2.12 10.23
N ALA A 56 4.14 -1.85 11.42
CA ALA A 56 4.92 -1.75 12.65
C ALA A 56 5.60 -3.09 12.99
N VAL A 57 4.87 -4.20 12.85
CA VAL A 57 5.43 -5.55 13.04
C VAL A 57 6.51 -5.85 12.00
N GLU A 58 6.23 -5.61 10.71
CA GLU A 58 7.16 -5.83 9.61
C GLU A 58 8.48 -5.07 9.78
N HIS A 59 8.41 -3.84 10.32
CA HIS A 59 9.57 -2.97 10.50
C HIS A 59 10.14 -2.99 11.92
N GLY A 60 9.72 -3.93 12.77
CA GLY A 60 10.24 -4.09 14.13
C GLY A 60 10.02 -2.87 15.04
N LYS A 61 8.90 -2.15 14.85
CA LYS A 61 8.58 -0.93 15.58
C LYS A 61 7.98 -1.25 16.95
N SER A 62 8.61 -0.73 18.00
CA SER A 62 8.10 -0.71 19.36
C SER A 62 7.99 0.73 19.86
N TYR A 63 6.85 1.08 20.43
CA TYR A 63 6.58 2.42 20.97
C TYR A 63 6.55 2.35 22.50
N LYS A 64 7.15 3.34 23.17
CA LYS A 64 7.34 3.30 24.63
C LYS A 64 6.05 3.62 25.39
N THR A 65 5.24 4.52 24.84
CA THR A 65 3.99 4.96 25.47
C THR A 65 2.83 4.95 24.48
N VAL A 66 1.61 5.01 25.01
CA VAL A 66 0.38 5.07 24.21
C VAL A 66 0.35 6.36 23.40
N GLU A 67 0.76 7.47 24.01
CA GLU A 67 0.81 8.80 23.40
C GLU A 67 1.82 8.84 22.25
N GLU A 68 2.98 8.19 22.42
CA GLU A 68 3.96 8.04 21.35
C GLU A 68 3.37 7.24 20.19
N LYS A 69 2.75 6.09 20.47
CA LYS A 69 2.12 5.25 19.44
C LYS A 69 1.05 6.03 18.67
N GLU A 70 0.23 6.81 19.37
CA GLU A 70 -0.80 7.62 18.74
C GLU A 70 -0.20 8.73 17.84
N LYS A 71 0.85 9.42 18.31
CA LYS A 71 1.56 10.41 17.49
C LYS A 71 2.14 9.77 16.22
N ARG A 72 2.78 8.60 16.36
CA ARG A 72 3.40 7.84 15.26
C ARG A 72 2.35 7.34 14.27
N TYR A 73 1.19 6.92 14.76
CA TYR A 73 0.04 6.56 13.94
C TYR A 73 -0.47 7.74 13.10
N LYS A 74 -0.59 8.95 13.67
CA LYS A 74 -1.02 10.15 12.93
C LYS A 74 -0.07 10.46 11.77
N ILE A 75 1.23 10.43 12.00
CA ILE A 75 2.26 10.64 10.96
C ILE A 75 2.16 9.56 9.88
N PHE A 76 2.05 8.30 10.29
CA PHE A 76 1.90 7.18 9.36
C PHE A 76 0.66 7.30 8.47
N ARG A 77 -0.50 7.66 9.06
CA ARG A 77 -1.76 7.89 8.35
C ARG A 77 -1.59 8.93 7.24
N GLU A 78 -0.95 10.05 7.55
CA GLU A 78 -0.71 11.12 6.57
C GLU A 78 0.24 10.67 5.45
N LYS A 79 1.34 9.98 5.81
CA LYS A 79 2.28 9.37 4.84
C LYS A 79 1.59 8.39 3.90
N LEU A 80 0.80 7.46 4.44
CA LEU A 80 0.09 6.47 3.65
C LEU A 80 -0.86 7.14 2.65
N ARG A 81 -1.67 8.10 3.11
CA ARG A 81 -2.58 8.86 2.24
C ARG A 81 -1.82 9.63 1.17
N ALA A 82 -0.67 10.23 1.48
CA ALA A 82 0.16 10.93 0.51
C ALA A 82 0.75 10.00 -0.56
N ILE A 83 1.22 8.81 -0.14
CA ILE A 83 1.74 7.77 -1.03
C ILE A 83 0.64 7.28 -1.97
N GLU A 84 -0.55 6.97 -1.44
CA GLU A 84 -1.66 6.49 -2.26
C GLU A 84 -2.13 7.53 -3.25
N ARG A 85 -2.25 8.81 -2.84
CA ARG A 85 -2.58 9.90 -3.77
C ARG A 85 -1.54 10.05 -4.87
N HIS A 86 -0.24 9.96 -4.53
CA HIS A 86 0.84 10.03 -5.51
C HIS A 86 0.77 8.87 -6.49
N ASN A 87 0.66 7.63 -6.00
CA ASN A 87 0.60 6.43 -6.82
C ASN A 87 -0.68 6.35 -7.67
N PHE A 88 -1.78 6.94 -7.20
CA PHE A 88 -3.02 7.07 -7.98
C PHE A 88 -2.88 8.10 -9.10
N LYS A 89 -2.31 9.28 -8.79
CA LYS A 89 -2.14 10.36 -9.76
C LYS A 89 -1.05 10.05 -10.80
N PHE A 90 -0.01 9.31 -10.41
CA PHE A 90 1.13 9.01 -11.25
C PHE A 90 1.43 7.50 -11.25
N PRO A 91 0.60 6.67 -11.91
CA PRO A 91 0.71 5.21 -11.84
C PRO A 91 2.00 4.67 -12.47
N ASP A 92 2.56 5.38 -13.46
CA ASP A 92 3.75 4.98 -14.21
C ASP A 92 5.04 5.66 -13.73
N TYR A 93 4.95 6.54 -12.72
CA TYR A 93 6.09 7.33 -12.25
C TYR A 93 6.46 6.99 -10.81
N CYS A 94 7.70 6.53 -10.60
CA CYS A 94 8.37 6.31 -9.31
C CYS A 94 7.39 5.99 -8.16
N LYS A 95 6.88 4.75 -8.15
CA LYS A 95 5.96 4.28 -7.12
C LYS A 95 6.59 4.49 -5.74
N ARG A 96 5.82 5.09 -4.84
CA ARG A 96 6.21 5.29 -3.45
C ARG A 96 5.67 4.15 -2.60
N GLU A 97 6.47 3.73 -1.64
CA GLU A 97 6.12 2.67 -0.69
C GLU A 97 6.35 3.14 0.75
N LEU A 98 5.73 2.43 1.69
CA LEU A 98 5.96 2.65 3.11
C LEU A 98 7.37 2.18 3.46
N THR A 99 8.20 3.10 3.94
CA THR A 99 9.55 2.79 4.41
C THR A 99 9.61 2.69 5.93
N LYS A 100 10.76 2.29 6.49
CA LYS A 100 11.02 2.31 7.95
C LYS A 100 10.89 3.68 8.61
N PHE A 101 10.80 4.75 7.82
CA PHE A 101 10.64 6.14 8.26
C PHE A 101 9.23 6.66 7.99
N SER A 102 8.24 5.77 7.81
CA SER A 102 6.85 6.19 7.55
C SER A 102 6.15 6.76 8.78
N ASP A 103 6.68 6.53 9.98
CA ASP A 103 6.20 7.08 11.25
C ASP A 103 7.00 8.29 11.74
N GLN A 104 7.91 8.82 10.92
CA GLN A 104 8.78 9.96 11.28
C GLN A 104 8.53 11.16 10.38
N THR A 105 8.66 12.35 10.97
CA THR A 105 8.63 13.59 10.18
C THR A 105 10.02 13.89 9.60
N TRP A 106 10.06 14.76 8.59
CA TRP A 106 11.31 15.19 8.00
C TRP A 106 12.23 15.89 9.00
N GLU A 107 11.66 16.68 9.90
CA GLU A 107 12.39 17.37 10.97
C GLU A 107 13.03 16.38 11.94
N GLU A 108 12.32 15.29 12.29
CA GLU A 108 12.87 14.25 13.14
C GLU A 108 14.02 13.50 12.46
N ILE A 109 13.86 13.15 11.18
CA ILE A 109 14.92 12.51 10.39
C ILE A 109 16.14 13.44 10.33
N ARG A 110 15.94 14.73 10.03
CA ARG A 110 17.03 15.71 9.99
C ARG A 110 17.71 15.88 11.34
N ARG A 111 16.97 15.87 12.45
CA ARG A 111 17.56 15.98 13.80
C ARG A 111 18.42 14.77 14.15
N ILE A 112 18.02 13.57 13.72
CA ILE A 112 18.73 12.32 14.06
C ILE A 112 19.91 12.07 13.11
N TYR A 113 19.73 12.35 11.81
CA TYR A 113 20.66 11.96 10.76
C TYR A 113 21.28 13.14 9.99
N GLY A 114 20.85 14.38 10.25
CA GLY A 114 21.27 15.58 9.54
C GLY A 114 22.39 16.37 10.22
N HIS A 115 23.23 15.70 11.02
CA HIS A 115 24.48 16.30 11.49
C HIS A 115 25.48 16.34 10.33
N ASN A 116 25.71 17.54 9.80
CA ASN A 116 26.88 17.93 9.02
C ASN A 116 27.41 19.24 9.62
#